data_AF-A0A645EE69-F1
#
_entry.id   AF-A0A645EE69-F1
#
_cell.length_a   1.000
_cell.length_b   1.000
_cell.length_c   1.000
_cell.angle_alpha   90.00
_cell.angle_beta   90.00
_cell.angle_gamma   90.00
#
_symmetry.space_group_name_H-M   'P 1'
#
loop_
_entity.id
_entity.type
_entity.pdbx_description
1 polymer ?
#
loop_
_entity_poly.entity_id
_entity_poly.type
_entity_poly.pdbx_seq_one_letter_code
_entity_poly.pdbx_strand_id
1 'polypeptide(L)' 'MKCVGVNPESDLVEIVEIPALKWYIGTQFHPEYSSTVLNPHPLFISFIKAAIGK' A
#
# COMPACT_ATOMS: atom_id res chain seq x y z
N MET A 1 6.64 12.58 -3.80
CA MET A 1 5.41 11.78 -3.96
C MET A 1 5.35 11.30 -5.40
N LYS A 2 5.01 10.03 -5.64
CA LYS A 2 4.88 9.42 -6.97
C LYS A 2 3.58 8.63 -7.03
N CYS A 3 2.84 8.78 -8.12
CA CYS A 3 1.69 7.93 -8.43
C CYS A 3 2.22 6.62 -9.03
N VAL A 4 1.92 5.50 -8.38
CA VAL A 4 2.44 4.17 -8.77
C VAL A 4 1.35 3.18 -9.16
N GLY A 5 0.09 3.49 -8.81
CA GLY A 5 -1.08 2.75 -9.27
C GLY A 5 -2.10 3.71 -9.86
N VAL A 6 -2.50 3.44 -11.09
CA VAL A 6 -3.54 4.17 -11.82
C VAL A 6 -4.54 3.15 -12.33
N ASN A 7 -5.83 3.43 -12.15
CA ASN A 7 -6.90 2.62 -12.69
C ASN A 7 -6.97 2.84 -14.21
N PRO A 8 -6.80 1.80 -15.05
CA PRO A 8 -6.77 1.95 -16.51
C PRO A 8 -8.12 2.31 -17.13
N GLU A 9 -9.23 2.09 -16.41
CA GLU A 9 -10.58 2.37 -16.91
C GLU A 9 -11.03 3.80 -16.58
N SER A 10 -10.74 4.28 -15.37
CA SER A 10 -11.18 5.59 -14.90
C SER A 10 -10.09 6.68 -14.94
N ASP A 11 -8.84 6.31 -15.23
CA ASP A 11 -7.65 7.18 -15.19
C ASP A 11 -7.41 7.83 -13.81
N LEU A 12 -7.96 7.24 -12.75
CA LEU A 12 -7.80 7.72 -11.37
C LEU A 12 -6.56 7.12 -10.71
N VAL A 13 -5.86 7.93 -9.91
CA VAL A 13 -4.74 7.47 -9.10
C VAL A 13 -5.27 6.69 -7.90
N GLU A 14 -4.88 5.43 -7.78
CA GLU A 14 -5.30 4.54 -6.70
C GLU A 14 -4.22 4.33 -5.65
N ILE A 15 -2.93 4.45 -6.04
CA ILE A 15 -1.79 4.16 -5.16
C ILE A 15 -0.69 5.21 -5.33
N VAL A 16 -0.18 5.70 -4.21
CA VAL A 16 0.90 6.69 -4.15
C VAL A 16 2.00 6.26 -3.17
N GLU A 17 3.23 6.64 -3.49
CA GLU A 17 4.40 6.41 -2.63
C GLU A 17 5.23 7.68 -2.43
N ILE A 18 6.00 7.74 -1.35
CA ILE A 18 7.02 8.77 -1.13
C ILE A 18 8.37 8.07 -0.93
N PRO A 19 9.16 7.87 -2.01
CA PRO A 19 10.42 7.11 -1.95
C PRO A 19 11.50 7.68 -1.02
N ALA A 20 11.38 8.96 -0.64
CA ALA A 20 12.29 9.60 0.30
C ALA A 20 12.06 9.17 1.76
N LEU A 21 10.90 8.58 2.06
CA LEU A 21 10.57 8.07 3.39
C LEU A 21 10.89 6.58 3.46
N LYS A 22 11.30 6.11 4.65
CA LYS A 22 11.63 4.69 4.89
C LYS A 22 10.51 3.74 4.44
N TRP A 23 9.27 4.14 4.72
CA TRP A 23 8.08 3.45 4.23
C TRP A 23 6.94 4.46 4.17
N TYR A 24 6.33 4.60 2.99
CA TYR A 24 5.14 5.40 2.79
C TYR A 24 4.38 4.89 1.57
N ILE A 25 3.19 4.34 1.82
CA ILE A 25 2.25 3.89 0.78
C ILE A 25 0.87 4.42 1.16
N GLY A 26 0.21 5.10 0.23
CA GLY A 26 -1.20 5.48 0.32
C GLY A 26 -2.01 4.74 -0.73
N THR A 27 -3.18 4.23 -0.35
CA THR A 27 -4.13 3.53 -1.21
C THR A 27 -5.51 4.14 -1.06
N GLN A 28 -6.27 4.24 -2.15
CA GLN A 28 -7.67 4.65 -2.12
C GLN A 28 -8.61 3.48 -1.78
N PHE A 29 -8.34 2.28 -2.31
CA PHE A 29 -9.11 1.08 -1.99
C PHE A 29 -8.86 0.56 -0.57
N HIS A 30 -9.71 -0.37 -0.13
CA HIS A 30 -9.75 -0.98 1.21
C HIS A 30 -9.08 -2.37 1.26
N PRO A 31 -7.74 -2.47 1.42
CA PRO A 31 -7.03 -3.75 1.50
C PRO A 31 -7.43 -4.61 2.71
N GLU A 32 -8.05 -4.02 3.73
CA GLU A 32 -8.56 -4.71 4.92
C GLU A 32 -9.63 -5.75 4.59
N TYR A 33 -10.46 -5.49 3.58
CA TYR A 33 -11.52 -6.45 3.19
C TYR A 33 -10.96 -7.70 2.53
N SER A 34 -9.75 -7.65 1.98
CA SER A 34 -9.06 -8.80 1.38
C SER A 34 -8.04 -9.45 2.32
N SER A 35 -7.88 -8.94 3.54
CA SER A 35 -6.96 -9.49 4.53
C SER A 35 -7.65 -10.53 5.41
N THR A 36 -7.06 -11.72 5.54
CA THR A 36 -7.56 -12.78 6.43
C THR A 36 -6.46 -13.25 7.40
N VAL A 37 -6.84 -14.02 8.41
CA VAL A 37 -5.87 -14.58 9.38
C VAL A 37 -4.87 -15.51 8.69
N LEU A 38 -5.32 -16.36 7.78
CA LEU A 38 -4.46 -17.29 7.04
C LEU A 38 -3.68 -16.60 5.91
N ASN A 39 -4.26 -15.57 5.31
CA ASN A 39 -3.66 -14.81 4.22
C ASN A 39 -3.74 -13.31 4.52
N PRO A 40 -2.82 -12.78 5.34
CA PRO A 40 -2.78 -11.36 5.63
C PRO A 40 -2.39 -10.57 4.38
N HIS A 41 -3.00 -9.40 4.19
CA HIS A 41 -2.73 -8.59 3.00
C HIS A 41 -1.26 -8.10 2.99
N PRO A 42 -0.54 -8.19 1.85
CA PRO A 42 0.88 -7.85 1.77
C PRO A 42 1.22 -6.44 2.25
N LEU A 43 0.34 -5.45 2.02
CA LEU A 43 0.54 -4.08 2.48
C LEU A 43 0.70 -3.97 4.00
N PHE A 44 -0.15 -4.68 4.78
CA PHE A 44 -0.05 -4.66 6.24
C PHE A 44 1.22 -5.36 6.72
N ILE A 45 1.58 -6.49 6.11
CA ILE A 45 2.83 -7.19 6.46
C ILE A 45 4.05 -6.30 6.17
N SER A 46 4.05 -5.62 5.02
CA SER A 46 5.12 -4.69 4.61
C SER A 46 5.24 -3.54 5.60
N PHE A 47 4.11 -2.93 6.00
CA PHE A 47 4.08 -1.88 7.01
C PHE A 47 4.69 -2.33 8.35
N ILE A 48 4.25 -3.47 8.88
CA ILE A 48 4.76 -3.99 10.16
C ILE A 48 6.26 -4.29 10.05
N LYS A 49 6.71 -4.91 8.95
CA LYS A 49 8.14 -5.16 8.71
C LYS A 49 8.95 -3.87 8.70
N ALA A 50 8.45 -2.81 8.06
CA ALA A 50 9.11 -1.51 8.06
C ALA A 50 9.13 -0.83 9.43
N ALA A 51 8.09 -1.06 10.25
CA ALA A 51 8.00 -0.53 11.61
C ALA A 51 8.95 -1.23 12.60
N ILE A 52 9.14 -2.56 12.47
CA ILE A 52 10.01 -3.34 13.36
C ILE A 52 11.46 -3.47 12.86
N GLY A 53 11.70 -3.31 11.55
CA GLY A 53 13.04 -3.26 10.99
C GLY A 53 13.75 -2.00 11.47
N LYS A 54 14.98 -2.10 11.97
CA LYS A 54 15.80 -0.93 12.32
C LYS A 54 16.12 -0.09 11.08
#